data_AF-A0AA88VZM4-F1
#
_entry.id   AF-A0AA88VZM4-F1
#
_cell.length_a   1.000
_cell.length_b   1.000
_cell.length_c   1.000
_cell.angle_alpha   90.00
_cell.angle_beta   90.00
_cell.angle_gamma   90.00
#
_symmetry.space_group_name_H-M   'P 1'
#
loop_
_entity.id
_entity.type
_entity.pdbx_description
1 polymer ?
#
loop_
_entity_poly.entity_id
_entity_poly.type
_entity_poly.pdbx_seq_one_letter_code
_entity_poly.pdbx_strand_id
1 'polypeptide(L)'
;MQECPVGTFKNVSGSDRALCRNCPSHELPRRATYIAVRGGVADTPCPYNCVSERYHMPRCYTPLEELIYTFGGPWLFVFVLLSLLVLLALVLSVARMKFVSTDEMPALVPIRRGLHQDRSFPFLESLNEVLETSRTEESQTHVYRIYEDAFNRFVDEINGLAAYQWWEGSVYSILSVSCPWLQWRRKKKIQLLREYVRSEYDHACLRSCRSRALYEGLKVAATSDLMLAYVDFFLGGDEKRDDLPPRLHQRLPLSLVFGGDGSYMAPFCLHSDNILTSLISQSVSPTIWYRLVAGLNTQLRLVRRGHLKTTFRPVISWIETHGNPTLGAHGLQVDLAFFQPTACGYCQFGLVVIAVKDEGVPARFEGLDGCSSPGKQPR
;
A
#
# COMPACT_ATOMS: atom_id res chain seq x y z
N MET A 1 -84.75 1.49 4.55
CA MET A 1 -83.80 2.21 3.70
C MET A 1 -82.76 1.22 3.24
N GLN A 2 -82.61 1.04 1.93
CA GLN A 2 -81.58 0.15 1.41
C GLN A 2 -80.30 0.94 1.21
N GLU A 3 -79.22 0.51 1.86
CA GLU A 3 -77.91 1.12 1.72
C GLU A 3 -77.30 0.77 0.36
N CYS A 4 -76.58 1.72 -0.24
CA CYS A 4 -75.85 1.50 -1.49
C CYS A 4 -74.68 0.53 -1.27
N PRO A 5 -74.32 -0.32 -2.26
CA PRO A 5 -73.20 -1.23 -2.15
C PRO A 5 -71.85 -0.51 -2.01
N VAL A 6 -70.85 -1.19 -1.45
CA VAL A 6 -69.49 -0.63 -1.27
C VAL A 6 -68.91 -0.17 -2.60
N GLY A 7 -68.26 1.00 -2.61
CA GLY A 7 -67.74 1.60 -3.83
C GLY A 7 -68.79 2.39 -4.64
N THR A 8 -69.96 2.66 -4.06
CA THR A 8 -70.97 3.54 -4.63
C THR A 8 -71.45 4.61 -3.63
N PHE A 9 -71.88 5.76 -4.12
CA PHE A 9 -72.33 6.91 -3.34
C PHE A 9 -73.65 7.48 -3.89
N LYS A 10 -74.38 8.26 -3.07
CA LYS A 10 -75.70 8.81 -3.44
C LYS A 10 -75.92 10.19 -2.81
N ASN A 11 -76.06 11.21 -3.65
CA ASN A 11 -76.22 12.62 -3.22
C ASN A 11 -77.68 13.07 -3.06
N VAL A 12 -78.65 12.18 -3.28
CA VAL A 12 -80.09 12.50 -3.24
C VAL A 12 -80.81 11.61 -2.23
N SER A 13 -81.73 12.18 -1.45
CA SER A 13 -82.52 11.42 -0.48
C SER A 13 -83.51 10.48 -1.19
N GLY A 14 -83.46 9.18 -0.85
CA GLY A 14 -84.38 8.19 -1.39
C GLY A 14 -83.93 6.76 -1.05
N SER A 15 -84.80 5.76 -1.20
CA SER A 15 -84.45 4.36 -0.91
C SER A 15 -84.16 3.51 -2.16
N ASP A 16 -84.28 4.07 -3.36
CA ASP A 16 -84.05 3.36 -4.62
C ASP A 16 -82.54 3.13 -4.90
N ARG A 17 -82.20 1.92 -5.38
CA ARG A 17 -80.85 1.47 -5.77
C ARG A 17 -80.36 2.13 -7.06
N ALA A 18 -81.27 2.54 -7.94
CA ALA A 18 -80.89 3.22 -9.20
C ALA A 18 -80.21 4.58 -8.98
N LEU A 19 -80.30 5.12 -7.76
CA LEU A 19 -79.71 6.41 -7.39
C LEU A 19 -78.25 6.28 -6.90
N CYS A 20 -77.72 5.06 -6.76
CA CYS A 20 -76.33 4.81 -6.36
C CYS A 20 -75.41 4.95 -7.58
N ARG A 21 -74.38 5.81 -7.48
CA ARG A 21 -73.37 6.04 -8.52
C ARG A 21 -72.03 5.45 -8.10
N ASN A 22 -71.24 4.94 -9.05
CA ASN A 22 -69.91 4.39 -8.76
C ASN A 22 -68.95 5.48 -8.30
N CYS A 23 -68.16 5.18 -7.26
CA CYS A 23 -67.07 6.05 -6.82
C CYS A 23 -65.98 6.13 -7.90
N PRO A 24 -65.40 7.32 -8.13
CA PRO A 24 -64.33 7.49 -9.10
C PRO A 24 -63.09 6.65 -8.76
N SER A 25 -62.64 5.81 -9.70
CA SER A 25 -61.46 4.95 -9.50
C SER A 25 -60.13 5.69 -9.49
N HIS A 26 -60.08 6.93 -9.99
CA HIS A 26 -58.86 7.75 -10.03
C HIS A 26 -58.51 8.38 -8.67
N GLU A 27 -59.47 8.45 -7.75
CA GLU A 27 -59.27 8.97 -6.39
C GLU A 27 -58.75 7.89 -5.43
N LEU A 28 -58.79 6.61 -5.84
CA LEU A 28 -58.38 5.48 -5.00
C LEU A 28 -56.89 5.15 -5.18
N PRO A 29 -56.07 5.21 -4.11
CA PRO A 29 -54.68 4.75 -4.17
C PRO A 29 -54.56 3.27 -4.57
N ARG A 30 -53.50 2.89 -5.28
CA ARG A 30 -53.27 1.52 -5.82
C ARG A 30 -53.33 0.38 -4.79
N ARG A 31 -53.16 0.68 -3.50
CA ARG A 31 -53.18 -0.28 -2.38
C ARG A 31 -54.24 0.08 -1.34
N ALA A 32 -55.34 0.68 -1.78
CA ALA A 32 -56.51 1.02 -0.97
C ALA A 32 -57.75 0.25 -1.44
N THR A 33 -58.67 0.02 -0.51
CA THR A 33 -59.97 -0.61 -0.73
C THR A 33 -61.07 0.25 -0.13
N TYR A 34 -62.20 0.38 -0.82
CA TYR A 34 -63.36 1.11 -0.28
C TYR A 34 -63.95 0.38 0.92
N ILE A 35 -64.39 1.14 1.93
CA ILE A 35 -64.98 0.61 3.15
C ILE A 35 -66.48 0.89 3.20
N ALA A 36 -67.24 0.00 3.85
CA ALA A 36 -68.65 0.23 4.16
C ALA A 36 -68.76 1.19 5.35
N VAL A 37 -69.57 2.24 5.21
CA VAL A 37 -69.92 3.16 6.30
C VAL A 37 -71.41 3.03 6.59
N ARG A 38 -71.76 2.96 7.88
CA ARG A 38 -73.13 2.83 8.36
C ARG A 38 -73.95 4.04 7.91
N GLY A 39 -75.06 3.81 7.21
CA GLY A 39 -75.89 4.87 6.63
C GLY A 39 -75.57 5.24 5.17
N GLY A 40 -74.55 4.63 4.55
CA GLY A 40 -74.15 4.88 3.17
C GLY A 40 -73.35 6.18 2.98
N VAL A 41 -72.81 6.36 1.77
CA VAL A 41 -71.94 7.51 1.43
C VAL A 41 -72.76 8.57 0.69
N ALA A 42 -72.82 9.77 1.24
CA ALA A 42 -73.63 10.88 0.72
C ALA A 42 -72.89 11.83 -0.23
N ASP A 43 -71.56 11.83 -0.23
CA ASP A 43 -70.71 12.71 -1.06
C ASP A 43 -69.34 12.09 -1.34
N THR A 44 -68.63 12.61 -2.34
CA THR A 44 -67.24 12.26 -2.70
C THR A 44 -66.23 13.19 -2.01
N PRO A 45 -65.04 12.72 -1.58
CA PRO A 45 -64.42 11.43 -1.86
C PRO A 45 -64.98 10.27 -1.02
N CYS A 46 -65.08 9.09 -1.63
CA CYS A 46 -65.58 7.90 -0.96
C CYS A 46 -64.57 7.38 0.10
N PRO A 47 -65.04 6.92 1.27
CA PRO A 47 -64.17 6.44 2.34
C PRO A 47 -63.45 5.14 1.93
N TYR A 48 -62.14 5.10 2.14
CA TYR A 48 -61.28 3.95 1.86
C TYR A 48 -60.33 3.68 3.03
N ASN A 49 -59.82 2.45 3.09
CA ASN A 49 -58.72 2.07 3.97
C ASN A 49 -57.60 1.41 3.14
N CYS A 50 -56.40 1.31 3.71
CA CYS A 50 -55.34 0.53 3.09
C CYS A 50 -55.61 -0.96 3.27
N VAL A 51 -55.16 -1.78 2.30
CA VAL A 51 -55.38 -3.25 2.31
C VAL A 51 -54.76 -3.93 3.54
N SER A 52 -53.75 -3.31 4.17
CA SER A 52 -53.08 -3.83 5.36
C SER A 52 -52.65 -2.68 6.28
N GLU A 53 -52.58 -2.95 7.58
CA GLU A 53 -52.09 -2.00 8.61
C GLU A 53 -50.63 -1.58 8.43
N ARG A 54 -49.84 -2.27 7.59
CA ARG A 54 -48.45 -1.87 7.27
C ARG A 54 -48.35 -0.63 6.38
N TYR A 55 -49.45 -0.21 5.76
CA TYR A 55 -49.48 0.93 4.86
C TYR A 55 -50.12 2.11 5.57
N HIS A 56 -49.45 3.27 5.50
CA HIS A 56 -49.96 4.49 6.12
C HIS A 56 -50.86 5.27 5.15
N MET A 57 -52.00 5.73 5.68
CA MET A 57 -52.93 6.62 4.98
C MET A 57 -52.32 8.03 4.93
N PRO A 58 -52.50 8.82 3.86
CA PRO A 58 -53.55 8.72 2.83
C PRO A 58 -53.17 7.94 1.56
N ARG A 59 -51.89 7.79 1.19
CA ARG A 59 -51.49 7.19 -0.09
C ARG A 59 -51.23 5.68 -0.05
N CYS A 60 -51.36 5.06 1.13
CA CYS A 60 -51.08 3.63 1.35
C CYS A 60 -49.65 3.25 0.90
N TYR A 61 -48.70 4.07 1.34
CA TYR A 61 -47.27 3.83 1.15
C TYR A 61 -46.68 3.11 2.35
N THR A 62 -45.59 2.39 2.11
CA THR A 62 -44.75 1.85 3.18
C THR A 62 -43.95 2.98 3.84
N PRO A 63 -43.53 2.85 5.11
CA PRO A 63 -42.75 3.91 5.78
C PRO A 63 -41.47 4.27 5.03
N LEU A 64 -40.85 3.31 4.34
CA LEU A 64 -39.67 3.53 3.50
C LEU A 64 -40.00 4.28 2.20
N GLU A 65 -41.12 3.97 1.54
CA GLU A 65 -41.58 4.72 0.37
C GLU A 65 -41.94 6.17 0.74
N GLU A 66 -42.62 6.39 1.87
CA GLU A 66 -42.90 7.74 2.36
C GLU A 66 -41.62 8.54 2.58
N LEU A 67 -40.61 7.93 3.21
CA LEU A 67 -39.30 8.55 3.37
C LEU A 67 -38.70 8.93 2.01
N ILE A 68 -38.64 7.99 1.06
CA ILE A 68 -38.10 8.23 -0.28
C ILE A 68 -38.82 9.37 -1.00
N TYR A 69 -40.15 9.39 -0.96
CA TYR A 69 -40.93 10.43 -1.64
C TYR A 69 -40.92 11.78 -0.90
N THR A 70 -40.69 11.79 0.42
CA THR A 70 -40.47 13.03 1.19
C THR A 70 -39.20 13.73 0.75
N PHE A 71 -38.16 12.97 0.39
CA PHE A 71 -36.91 13.50 -0.17
C PHE A 71 -36.97 13.81 -1.67
N GLY A 72 -38.15 13.83 -2.28
CA GLY A 72 -38.34 14.18 -3.69
C GLY A 72 -38.21 13.00 -4.66
N GLY A 73 -38.25 11.77 -4.14
CA GLY A 73 -38.35 10.55 -4.92
C GLY A 73 -37.08 9.69 -4.91
N PRO A 74 -37.12 8.52 -5.59
CA PRO A 74 -36.07 7.51 -5.50
C PRO A 74 -34.69 8.04 -5.94
N TRP A 75 -34.67 8.82 -7.02
CA TRP A 75 -33.43 9.35 -7.57
C TRP A 75 -32.77 10.38 -6.64
N LEU A 76 -33.54 11.35 -6.15
CA LEU A 76 -33.02 12.36 -5.22
C LEU A 76 -32.57 11.74 -3.89
N PHE A 77 -33.32 10.76 -3.37
CA PHE A 77 -32.94 10.03 -2.17
C PHE A 77 -31.59 9.31 -2.35
N VAL A 78 -31.37 8.65 -3.49
CA VAL A 78 -30.08 7.98 -3.78
C VAL A 78 -28.94 9.00 -3.88
N PHE A 79 -29.13 10.13 -4.53
CA PHE A 79 -28.09 11.17 -4.61
C PHE A 79 -27.76 11.77 -3.25
N VAL A 80 -28.77 12.05 -2.42
CA VAL A 80 -28.58 12.57 -1.06
C VAL A 80 -27.86 11.54 -0.18
N LEU A 81 -28.27 10.28 -0.23
CA LEU A 81 -27.63 9.19 0.52
C LEU A 81 -26.17 9.01 0.09
N LEU A 82 -25.89 9.03 -1.22
CA LEU A 82 -24.53 8.93 -1.75
C LEU A 82 -23.66 10.11 -1.29
N SER A 83 -24.19 11.33 -1.37
CA SER A 83 -23.51 12.54 -0.91
C SER A 83 -23.17 12.47 0.58
N LEU A 84 -24.10 12.00 1.42
CA LEU A 84 -23.89 11.83 2.85
C LEU A 84 -22.81 10.79 3.16
N LEU A 85 -22.78 9.66 2.43
CA LEU A 85 -21.74 8.65 2.56
C LEU A 85 -20.36 9.18 2.15
N VAL A 86 -20.28 9.96 1.07
CA VAL A 86 -19.03 10.62 0.64
C VAL A 86 -18.55 11.63 1.68
N LEU A 87 -19.46 12.46 2.20
CA LEU A 87 -19.14 13.41 3.26
C LEU A 87 -18.63 12.71 4.51
N LEU A 88 -19.28 11.63 4.94
CA LEU A 88 -18.85 10.83 6.08
C LEU A 88 -17.45 10.24 5.84
N ALA A 89 -17.18 9.72 4.64
CA ALA A 89 -15.86 9.21 4.28
C ALA A 89 -14.78 10.31 4.32
N LEU A 90 -15.09 11.52 3.83
CA LEU A 90 -14.20 12.67 3.91
C LEU A 90 -13.92 13.09 5.36
N VAL A 91 -14.95 13.17 6.20
CA VAL A 91 -14.79 13.49 7.63
C VAL A 91 -13.94 12.44 8.34
N LEU A 92 -14.17 11.15 8.07
CA LEU A 92 -13.36 10.07 8.63
C LEU A 92 -11.91 10.10 8.14
N SER A 93 -11.69 10.48 6.87
CA SER A 93 -10.35 10.68 6.30
C SER A 93 -9.62 11.84 6.98
N VAL A 94 -10.28 13.00 7.14
CA VAL A 94 -9.72 14.15 7.85
C VAL A 94 -9.48 13.85 9.33
N ALA A 95 -10.39 13.13 9.98
CA ALA A 95 -10.22 12.68 11.36
C ALA A 95 -9.01 11.76 11.48
N ARG A 96 -8.83 10.80 10.57
CA ARG A 96 -7.62 9.95 10.50
C ARG A 96 -6.35 10.80 10.35
N MET A 97 -6.34 11.81 9.47
CA MET A 97 -5.20 12.73 9.34
C MET A 97 -4.92 13.48 10.65
N LYS A 98 -5.95 14.03 11.31
CA LYS A 98 -5.83 14.75 12.58
C LYS A 98 -5.30 13.86 13.71
N PHE A 99 -5.75 12.61 13.82
CA PHE A 99 -5.25 11.67 14.84
C PHE A 99 -3.82 11.22 14.56
N VAL A 100 -3.40 11.14 13.30
CA VAL A 100 -2.01 10.80 12.94
C VAL A 100 -1.07 12.01 13.15
N SER A 101 -1.54 13.24 12.95
CA SER A 101 -0.71 14.45 13.13
C SER A 101 -0.58 14.95 14.57
N THR A 102 -1.40 14.48 15.52
CA THR A 102 -1.39 15.03 16.89
C THR A 102 -0.32 14.37 17.79
N ASP A 103 0.35 13.31 17.32
CA ASP A 103 1.41 12.61 18.08
C ASP A 103 2.85 12.88 17.57
N GLU A 104 3.04 13.83 16.63
CA GLU A 104 4.39 14.30 16.30
C GLU A 104 4.70 15.61 17.03
N MET A 105 5.73 15.54 17.87
CA MET A 105 6.24 16.59 18.76
C MET A 105 6.61 17.91 18.03
N PRO A 106 6.66 19.03 18.77
CA PRO A 106 7.03 20.34 18.23
C PRO A 106 8.55 20.52 18.09
N ALA A 107 8.92 21.15 16.96
CA ALA A 107 10.04 22.07 16.68
C ALA A 107 11.50 21.63 16.94
N LEU A 108 12.31 21.56 15.87
CA LEU A 108 13.25 22.63 15.51
C LEU A 108 13.80 22.49 14.06
N VAL A 109 13.96 23.65 13.42
CA VAL A 109 14.66 23.99 12.15
C VAL A 109 13.82 24.00 10.86
N PRO A 110 13.70 25.17 10.19
CA PRO A 110 12.87 25.36 9.02
C PRO A 110 13.67 25.19 7.71
N ILE A 111 13.09 24.53 6.71
CA ILE A 111 13.40 24.81 5.30
C ILE A 111 12.09 25.02 4.54
N ARG A 112 12.15 26.01 3.66
CA ARG A 112 11.09 26.83 3.11
C ARG A 112 10.49 26.21 1.85
N ARG A 113 9.15 26.18 1.80
CA ARG A 113 8.26 26.33 0.63
C ARG A 113 8.63 25.54 -0.64
N GLY A 114 8.01 24.39 -0.76
CA GLY A 114 7.48 23.85 -2.02
C GLY A 114 6.19 23.13 -1.67
N LEU A 115 5.10 23.47 -2.35
CA LEU A 115 3.77 22.86 -2.20
C LEU A 115 3.86 21.35 -2.51
N HIS A 116 4.20 20.52 -1.53
CA HIS A 116 4.33 19.08 -1.76
C HIS A 116 3.30 18.32 -0.94
N GLN A 117 2.26 17.94 -1.67
CA GLN A 117 1.12 17.12 -1.30
C GLN A 117 1.61 15.90 -0.51
N ASP A 118 1.20 15.81 0.75
CA ASP A 118 1.33 14.60 1.58
C ASP A 118 0.78 13.40 0.81
N ARG A 119 1.70 12.60 0.30
CA ARG A 119 1.42 11.43 -0.52
C ARG A 119 2.14 10.27 0.12
N SER A 120 1.49 9.63 1.08
CA SER A 120 1.78 8.25 1.48
C SER A 120 1.35 7.30 0.36
N PHE A 121 1.95 7.45 -0.82
CA PHE A 121 1.81 6.50 -1.91
C PHE A 121 2.93 5.47 -1.80
N PRO A 122 2.64 4.18 -2.05
CA PRO A 122 3.69 3.18 -2.20
C PRO A 122 4.40 3.44 -3.53
N PHE A 123 5.33 4.39 -3.53
CA PHE A 123 6.20 4.66 -4.66
C PHE A 123 7.36 3.67 -4.60
N LEU A 124 7.67 3.00 -5.70
CA LEU A 124 8.95 2.31 -5.80
C LEU A 124 10.01 3.38 -5.89
N GLU A 125 10.95 3.34 -4.95
CA GLU A 125 12.09 4.24 -4.94
C GLU A 125 12.82 4.17 -6.29
N SER A 126 13.28 5.33 -6.76
CA SER A 126 14.05 5.37 -7.99
C SER A 126 15.32 4.56 -7.79
N LEU A 127 15.49 3.50 -8.59
CA LEU A 127 16.72 2.69 -8.58
C LEU A 127 17.99 3.54 -8.76
N ASN A 128 17.86 4.74 -9.32
CA ASN A 128 18.96 5.69 -9.48
C ASN A 128 19.42 6.28 -8.13
N GLU A 129 18.50 6.55 -7.19
CA GLU A 129 18.82 7.07 -5.84
C GLU A 129 19.51 6.00 -4.98
N VAL A 130 19.07 4.74 -5.08
CA VAL A 130 19.70 3.59 -4.42
C VAL A 130 21.11 3.33 -4.97
N LEU A 131 21.30 3.50 -6.29
CA LEU A 131 22.62 3.33 -6.90
C LEU A 131 23.56 4.49 -6.54
N GLU A 132 23.08 5.73 -6.49
CA GLU A 132 23.88 6.91 -6.14
C GLU A 132 24.39 6.89 -4.69
N THR A 133 23.58 6.42 -3.73
CA THR A 133 24.00 6.26 -2.32
C THR A 133 25.05 5.16 -2.14
N SER A 134 25.04 4.11 -2.97
CA SER A 134 26.12 3.10 -3.00
C SER A 134 27.40 3.60 -3.69
N ARG A 135 27.30 4.64 -4.51
CA ARG A 135 28.41 5.19 -5.31
C ARG A 135 29.43 5.96 -4.47
N THR A 136 29.06 6.39 -3.26
CA THR A 136 29.95 7.15 -2.37
C THR A 136 30.99 6.31 -1.64
N GLU A 137 30.95 4.96 -1.68
CA GLU A 137 31.95 4.13 -0.98
C GLU A 137 32.60 2.97 -1.78
N GLU A 138 32.15 2.57 -2.98
CA GLU A 138 32.79 1.45 -3.69
C GLU A 138 33.30 1.78 -5.09
N SER A 139 34.63 1.84 -5.17
CA SER A 139 35.40 1.93 -6.41
C SER A 139 35.41 0.57 -7.14
N GLN A 140 35.06 0.61 -8.42
CA GLN A 140 35.49 -0.29 -9.51
C GLN A 140 34.85 -1.69 -9.72
N THR A 141 34.10 -2.30 -8.81
CA THR A 141 33.59 -3.69 -9.03
C THR A 141 32.14 -3.78 -9.54
N HIS A 142 31.24 -2.87 -9.15
CA HIS A 142 29.85 -2.86 -9.63
C HIS A 142 29.70 -2.21 -11.02
N VAL A 143 30.59 -1.28 -11.37
CA VAL A 143 30.68 -0.56 -12.66
C VAL A 143 31.07 -1.49 -13.83
N TYR A 144 31.52 -2.72 -13.56
CA TYR A 144 31.96 -3.64 -14.60
C TYR A 144 30.82 -4.43 -15.29
N ARG A 145 29.60 -4.49 -14.73
CA ARG A 145 28.60 -5.50 -15.14
C ARG A 145 27.38 -4.95 -15.87
N ILE A 146 27.13 -3.66 -15.74
CA ILE A 146 25.93 -3.01 -16.25
C ILE A 146 26.34 -1.83 -17.15
N TYR A 147 25.66 -1.65 -18.28
CA TYR A 147 25.76 -0.43 -19.08
C TYR A 147 24.94 0.67 -18.40
N GLU A 148 25.64 1.67 -17.88
CA GLU A 148 25.04 2.77 -17.11
C GLU A 148 23.89 3.47 -17.86
N ASP A 149 24.09 3.84 -19.13
CA ASP A 149 23.06 4.50 -19.94
C ASP A 149 21.84 3.60 -20.23
N ALA A 150 22.05 2.29 -20.36
CA ALA A 150 20.95 1.34 -20.57
C ALA A 150 20.24 1.00 -19.26
N PHE A 151 20.95 1.06 -18.13
CA PHE A 151 20.38 0.93 -16.80
C PHE A 151 19.52 2.14 -16.45
N ASN A 152 20.00 3.36 -16.69
CA ASN A 152 19.22 4.57 -16.40
C ASN A 152 17.89 4.57 -17.17
N ARG A 153 17.90 4.16 -18.44
CA ARG A 153 16.66 3.96 -19.22
C ARG A 153 15.75 2.88 -18.62
N PHE A 154 16.31 1.75 -18.20
CA PHE A 154 15.55 0.71 -17.50
C PHE A 154 14.92 1.23 -16.21
N VAL A 155 15.65 2.01 -15.43
CA VAL A 155 15.16 2.64 -14.21
C VAL A 155 14.00 3.59 -14.52
N ASP A 156 14.13 4.44 -15.54
CA ASP A 156 13.06 5.35 -15.96
C ASP A 156 11.80 4.60 -16.38
N GLU A 157 11.95 3.50 -17.12
CA GLU A 157 10.82 2.65 -17.55
C GLU A 157 10.15 1.94 -16.35
N ILE A 158 10.93 1.36 -15.44
CA ILE A 158 10.41 0.74 -14.21
C ILE A 158 9.71 1.78 -13.33
N ASN A 159 10.31 2.95 -13.14
CA ASN A 159 9.72 4.05 -12.38
C ASN A 159 8.42 4.54 -13.04
N GLY A 160 8.37 4.61 -14.37
CA GLY A 160 7.17 4.94 -15.14
C GLY A 160 6.04 3.91 -14.94
N LEU A 161 6.37 2.62 -14.96
CA LEU A 161 5.42 1.54 -14.69
C LEU A 161 4.96 1.51 -13.22
N ALA A 162 5.85 1.86 -12.30
CA ALA A 162 5.56 1.91 -10.87
C ALA A 162 4.73 3.15 -10.46
N ALA A 163 4.91 4.27 -11.16
CA ALA A 163 4.25 5.53 -10.87
C ALA A 163 2.72 5.40 -10.88
N TYR A 164 2.07 6.01 -9.90
CA TYR A 164 0.60 6.10 -9.87
C TYR A 164 0.14 7.18 -10.84
N GLN A 165 -0.90 6.88 -11.61
CA GLN A 165 -1.48 7.88 -12.50
C GLN A 165 -2.16 8.97 -11.66
N TRP A 166 -2.22 10.20 -12.19
CA TRP A 166 -2.73 11.37 -11.46
C TRP A 166 -4.16 11.19 -10.93
N TRP A 167 -5.01 10.45 -11.65
CA TRP A 167 -6.37 10.13 -11.21
C TRP A 167 -6.42 9.00 -10.18
N GLU A 168 -5.43 8.09 -10.16
CA GLU A 168 -5.37 7.01 -9.16
C GLU A 168 -5.16 7.56 -7.75
N GLY A 169 -4.47 8.69 -7.59
CA GLY A 169 -4.34 9.38 -6.30
C GLY A 169 -5.68 9.93 -5.79
N SER A 170 -6.53 10.42 -6.69
CA SER A 170 -7.88 10.89 -6.33
C SER A 170 -8.78 9.72 -5.93
N VAL A 171 -8.70 8.60 -6.66
CA VAL A 171 -9.42 7.35 -6.33
C VAL A 171 -8.91 6.76 -5.01
N TYR A 172 -7.60 6.82 -4.73
CA TYR A 172 -7.02 6.38 -3.47
C TYR A 172 -7.58 7.18 -2.28
N SER A 173 -7.73 8.50 -2.40
CA SER A 173 -8.34 9.30 -1.34
C SER A 173 -9.79 8.90 -1.02
N ILE A 174 -10.53 8.43 -2.03
CA ILE A 174 -11.95 8.05 -1.90
C ILE A 174 -12.09 6.58 -1.45
N LEU A 175 -11.24 5.69 -1.95
CA LEU A 175 -11.28 4.24 -1.73
C LEU A 175 -10.25 3.75 -0.70
N SER A 176 -9.52 4.62 -0.01
CA SER A 176 -8.56 4.24 1.05
C SER A 176 -9.20 3.43 2.17
N VAL A 177 -10.53 3.52 2.32
CA VAL A 177 -11.34 2.72 3.25
C VAL A 177 -11.46 1.26 2.77
N SER A 178 -11.36 1.00 1.47
CA SER A 178 -11.54 -0.29 0.82
C SER A 178 -10.20 -1.02 0.61
N CYS A 179 -9.71 -1.68 1.66
CA CYS A 179 -8.48 -2.49 1.65
C CYS A 179 -8.32 -3.44 0.44
N PRO A 180 -9.36 -4.14 -0.06
CA PRO A 180 -9.20 -5.11 -1.15
C PRO A 180 -8.83 -4.50 -2.50
N TRP A 181 -9.36 -3.31 -2.83
CA TRP A 181 -9.07 -2.66 -4.11
C TRP A 181 -7.60 -2.22 -4.18
N LEU A 182 -7.09 -1.68 -3.07
CA LEU A 182 -5.71 -1.26 -2.98
C LEU A 182 -4.73 -2.43 -3.11
N GLN A 183 -5.00 -3.54 -2.40
CA GLN A 183 -4.18 -4.75 -2.51
C GLN A 183 -4.22 -5.34 -3.93
N TRP A 184 -5.40 -5.39 -4.55
CA TRP A 184 -5.53 -5.85 -5.94
C TRP A 184 -4.74 -4.98 -6.91
N ARG A 185 -4.79 -3.65 -6.75
CA ARG A 185 -4.02 -2.70 -7.56
C ARG A 185 -2.51 -2.90 -7.42
N ARG A 186 -2.01 -3.03 -6.19
CA ARG A 186 -0.59 -3.32 -5.93
C ARG A 186 -0.17 -4.63 -6.57
N LYS A 187 -0.99 -5.68 -6.41
CA LYS A 187 -0.73 -6.99 -7.01
C LYS A 187 -0.64 -6.90 -8.53
N LYS A 188 -1.57 -6.18 -9.18
CA LYS A 188 -1.56 -5.96 -10.62
C LYS A 188 -0.29 -5.22 -11.06
N LYS A 189 0.14 -4.17 -10.34
CA LYS A 189 1.38 -3.45 -10.66
C LYS A 189 2.63 -4.31 -10.55
N ILE A 190 2.75 -5.11 -9.49
CA ILE A 190 3.89 -6.02 -9.32
C ILE A 190 3.88 -7.12 -10.39
N GLN A 191 2.69 -7.60 -10.80
CA GLN A 191 2.57 -8.53 -11.92
C GLN A 191 3.04 -7.91 -13.23
N LEU A 192 2.61 -6.68 -13.53
CA LEU A 192 3.07 -5.94 -14.71
C LEU A 192 4.59 -5.72 -14.70
N LEU A 193 5.17 -5.36 -13.56
CA LEU A 193 6.63 -5.23 -13.43
C LEU A 193 7.35 -6.56 -13.65
N ARG A 194 6.81 -7.66 -13.14
CA ARG A 194 7.36 -9.01 -13.36
C ARG A 194 7.26 -9.45 -14.80
N GLU A 195 6.14 -9.17 -15.46
CA GLU A 195 5.92 -9.46 -16.88
C GLU A 195 6.88 -8.62 -17.74
N TYR A 196 6.97 -7.32 -17.48
CA TYR A 196 7.89 -6.43 -18.17
C TYR A 196 9.35 -6.92 -18.08
N VAL A 197 9.85 -7.20 -16.87
CA VAL A 197 11.24 -7.68 -16.68
C VAL A 197 11.47 -9.07 -17.27
N ARG A 198 10.44 -9.92 -17.36
CA ARG A 198 10.57 -11.29 -17.86
C ARG A 198 10.44 -11.42 -19.37
N SER A 199 9.58 -10.62 -20.00
CA SER A 199 9.19 -10.84 -21.41
C SER A 199 9.34 -9.62 -22.31
N GLU A 200 9.30 -8.40 -21.79
CA GLU A 200 9.35 -7.19 -22.62
C GLU A 200 10.73 -6.54 -22.62
N TYR A 201 11.50 -6.69 -21.54
CA TYR A 201 12.80 -6.06 -21.41
C TYR A 201 13.93 -6.92 -21.99
N ASP A 202 14.67 -6.40 -22.97
CA ASP A 202 15.77 -7.08 -23.67
C ASP A 202 17.06 -7.27 -22.84
N HIS A 203 17.00 -7.07 -21.53
CA HIS A 203 18.14 -7.12 -20.60
C HIS A 203 19.35 -6.29 -21.05
N ALA A 204 19.12 -5.24 -21.85
CA ALA A 204 20.17 -4.44 -22.49
C ALA A 204 21.12 -3.76 -21.50
N CYS A 205 20.69 -3.57 -20.25
CA CYS A 205 21.54 -3.10 -19.18
C CYS A 205 22.67 -4.09 -18.83
N LEU A 206 22.50 -5.40 -19.05
CA LEU A 206 23.52 -6.40 -18.72
C LEU A 206 24.64 -6.41 -19.78
N ARG A 207 25.90 -6.41 -19.34
CA ARG A 207 27.04 -6.50 -20.27
C ARG A 207 27.22 -7.88 -20.89
N SER A 208 26.75 -8.95 -20.26
CA SER A 208 26.93 -10.30 -20.81
C SER A 208 25.92 -10.60 -21.93
N CYS A 209 26.44 -10.96 -23.11
CA CYS A 209 25.63 -11.38 -24.25
C CYS A 209 24.78 -12.63 -23.96
N ARG A 210 25.26 -13.54 -23.10
CA ARG A 210 24.52 -14.77 -22.76
C ARG A 210 23.36 -14.49 -21.84
N SER A 211 23.58 -13.72 -20.76
CA SER A 211 22.52 -13.27 -19.86
C SER A 211 21.37 -12.59 -20.63
N ARG A 212 21.71 -11.78 -21.64
CA ARG A 212 20.77 -11.16 -22.58
C ARG A 212 20.02 -12.17 -23.44
N ALA A 213 20.73 -13.13 -24.03
CA ALA A 213 20.13 -14.11 -24.92
C ALA A 213 19.20 -15.10 -24.21
N LEU A 214 19.50 -15.43 -22.95
CA LEU A 214 18.71 -16.37 -22.14
C LEU A 214 17.57 -15.71 -21.36
N TYR A 215 17.48 -14.37 -21.38
CA TYR A 215 16.59 -13.61 -20.49
C TYR A 215 16.79 -14.00 -19.01
N GLU A 216 18.05 -14.22 -18.64
CA GLU A 216 18.49 -14.61 -17.31
C GLU A 216 19.40 -13.51 -16.75
N GLY A 217 19.19 -13.11 -15.49
CA GLY A 217 20.08 -12.17 -14.79
C GLY A 217 19.36 -11.04 -14.08
N LEU A 218 18.06 -10.86 -14.31
CA LEU A 218 17.21 -9.98 -13.51
C LEU A 218 16.06 -10.77 -12.87
N LYS A 219 15.76 -10.49 -11.60
CA LYS A 219 14.59 -11.03 -10.92
C LYS A 219 13.91 -9.95 -10.11
N VAL A 220 12.60 -9.78 -10.33
CA VAL A 220 11.78 -8.90 -9.50
C VAL A 220 11.12 -9.72 -8.41
N ALA A 221 11.41 -9.39 -7.16
CA ALA A 221 10.75 -9.97 -6.01
C ALA A 221 10.08 -8.88 -5.18
N ALA A 222 9.11 -9.31 -4.38
CA ALA A 222 8.26 -8.41 -3.61
C ALA A 222 7.88 -9.09 -2.30
N THR A 223 7.74 -8.29 -1.26
CA THR A 223 7.30 -8.75 0.05
C THR A 223 5.83 -9.19 -0.01
N SER A 224 5.42 -10.06 0.93
CA SER A 224 4.07 -10.65 0.95
C SER A 224 2.95 -9.61 1.12
N ASP A 225 3.26 -8.48 1.73
CA ASP A 225 2.39 -7.32 1.92
C ASP A 225 2.39 -6.35 0.70
N LEU A 226 3.21 -6.62 -0.32
CA LEU A 226 3.34 -5.83 -1.55
C LEU A 226 3.70 -4.36 -1.30
N MET A 227 4.34 -4.08 -0.16
CA MET A 227 4.79 -2.74 0.22
C MET A 227 6.21 -2.44 -0.28
N LEU A 228 7.05 -3.47 -0.37
CA LEU A 228 8.43 -3.38 -0.83
C LEU A 228 8.63 -4.33 -2.01
N ALA A 229 9.22 -3.83 -3.09
CA ALA A 229 9.69 -4.65 -4.19
C ALA A 229 11.15 -4.33 -4.46
N TYR A 230 11.92 -5.34 -4.86
CA TYR A 230 13.33 -5.23 -5.18
C TYR A 230 13.63 -5.94 -6.50
N VAL A 231 14.66 -5.45 -7.17
CA VAL A 231 15.16 -6.01 -8.43
C VAL A 231 16.56 -6.55 -8.17
N ASP A 232 16.69 -7.87 -8.21
CA ASP A 232 17.96 -8.56 -8.02
C ASP A 232 18.67 -8.78 -9.35
N PHE A 233 19.96 -8.45 -9.37
CA PHE A 233 20.86 -8.74 -10.48
C PHE A 233 21.70 -9.97 -10.16
N PHE A 234 21.64 -10.99 -11.01
CA PHE A 234 22.38 -12.24 -10.82
C PHE A 234 23.20 -12.63 -12.05
N LEU A 235 24.27 -13.39 -11.82
CA LEU A 235 25.13 -13.95 -12.86
C LEU A 235 24.77 -15.42 -13.06
N GLY A 236 24.60 -15.81 -14.33
CA GLY A 236 24.38 -17.21 -14.70
C GLY A 236 25.56 -18.10 -14.31
N GLY A 237 25.29 -19.39 -14.06
CA GLY A 237 26.27 -20.34 -13.50
C GLY A 237 27.58 -20.43 -14.30
N ASP A 238 27.50 -20.38 -15.63
CA ASP A 238 28.66 -20.50 -16.52
C ASP A 238 29.43 -19.17 -16.72
N GLU A 239 28.92 -18.07 -16.17
CA GLU A 239 29.60 -16.75 -16.14
C GLU A 239 30.34 -16.51 -14.82
N LYS A 240 30.27 -17.46 -13.88
CA LYS A 240 31.01 -17.41 -12.62
C LYS A 240 32.49 -17.65 -12.91
N ARG A 241 33.29 -16.59 -12.87
CA ARG A 241 34.75 -16.67 -12.83
C ARG A 241 35.19 -16.93 -11.39
N ASP A 242 36.40 -17.44 -11.17
CA ASP A 242 36.91 -17.65 -9.79
C ASP A 242 36.93 -16.34 -8.96
N ASP A 243 36.98 -15.18 -9.63
CA ASP A 243 36.91 -13.84 -9.04
C ASP A 243 35.49 -13.25 -8.94
N LEU A 244 34.46 -13.91 -9.50
CA LEU A 244 33.09 -13.40 -9.62
C LEU A 244 32.04 -14.53 -9.41
N PRO A 245 31.07 -14.38 -8.49
CA PRO A 245 30.70 -13.18 -7.75
C PRO A 245 31.64 -12.82 -6.58
N PRO A 246 31.75 -11.52 -6.24
CA PRO A 246 32.52 -11.08 -5.08
C PRO A 246 31.96 -11.72 -3.82
N ARG A 247 32.87 -12.14 -2.95
CA ARG A 247 32.56 -12.80 -1.67
C ARG A 247 31.71 -11.86 -0.80
N LEU A 248 30.93 -12.41 0.11
CA LEU A 248 30.08 -11.62 1.02
C LEU A 248 30.86 -10.47 1.68
N HIS A 249 32.07 -10.74 2.17
CA HIS A 249 32.90 -9.72 2.84
C HIS A 249 33.31 -8.53 1.95
N GLN A 250 33.33 -8.72 0.62
CA GLN A 250 33.62 -7.66 -0.36
C GLN A 250 32.35 -6.88 -0.77
N ARG A 251 31.19 -7.24 -0.24
CA ARG A 251 29.89 -6.58 -0.47
C ARG A 251 29.35 -5.91 0.79
N LEU A 252 30.12 -5.95 1.88
CA LEU A 252 29.75 -5.29 3.13
C LEU A 252 30.24 -3.84 3.04
N PRO A 253 29.41 -2.86 3.45
CA PRO A 253 28.15 -3.02 4.19
C PRO A 253 26.94 -3.40 3.31
N LEU A 254 26.18 -4.41 3.74
CA LEU A 254 24.96 -4.87 3.05
C LEU A 254 23.72 -4.29 3.74
N SER A 255 22.94 -3.51 3.00
CA SER A 255 21.68 -2.92 3.48
C SER A 255 20.48 -3.83 3.19
N LEU A 256 19.73 -4.20 4.23
CA LEU A 256 18.55 -5.05 4.17
C LEU A 256 17.32 -4.30 4.69
N VAL A 257 16.42 -3.92 3.81
CA VAL A 257 15.23 -3.11 4.15
C VAL A 257 14.10 -4.00 4.70
N PHE A 258 13.35 -3.50 5.70
CA PHE A 258 12.13 -4.15 6.16
C PHE A 258 10.94 -3.85 5.25
N GLY A 259 10.15 -4.88 4.94
CA GLY A 259 8.79 -4.72 4.45
C GLY A 259 7.84 -4.33 5.58
N GLY A 260 6.67 -3.82 5.22
CA GLY A 260 5.64 -3.37 6.16
C GLY A 260 5.80 -1.91 6.62
N ASP A 261 4.71 -1.36 7.15
CA ASP A 261 4.67 -0.01 7.74
C ASP A 261 4.44 -0.04 9.26
N GLY A 262 4.50 -1.23 9.88
CA GLY A 262 4.23 -1.43 11.30
C GLY A 262 2.74 -1.28 11.66
N SER A 263 1.85 -1.35 10.66
CA SER A 263 0.41 -1.43 10.88
C SER A 263 -0.02 -2.86 11.26
N TYR A 264 -1.22 -2.98 11.82
CA TYR A 264 -1.78 -4.29 12.16
C TYR A 264 -1.95 -5.21 10.93
N MET A 265 -2.20 -4.64 9.75
CA MET A 265 -2.37 -5.39 8.49
C MET A 265 -1.04 -5.67 7.78
N ALA A 266 -0.01 -4.85 8.01
CA ALA A 266 1.32 -4.98 7.42
C ALA A 266 2.40 -4.71 8.47
N PRO A 267 2.65 -5.67 9.39
CA PRO A 267 3.70 -5.54 10.39
C PRO A 267 5.07 -5.51 9.73
N PHE A 268 6.07 -4.95 10.42
CA PHE A 268 7.44 -4.98 9.92
C PHE A 268 7.94 -6.42 9.77
N CYS A 269 8.60 -6.70 8.65
CA CYS A 269 9.21 -7.99 8.41
C CYS A 269 10.46 -7.86 7.54
N LEU A 270 11.50 -8.63 7.89
CA LEU A 270 12.64 -8.88 7.01
C LEU A 270 12.30 -10.07 6.12
N HIS A 271 12.29 -9.84 4.81
CA HIS A 271 12.10 -10.90 3.82
C HIS A 271 13.44 -11.52 3.46
N SER A 272 13.57 -12.84 3.66
CA SER A 272 14.77 -13.59 3.30
C SER A 272 14.47 -14.53 2.14
N ASP A 273 14.87 -14.12 0.95
CA ASP A 273 14.77 -14.90 -0.27
C ASP A 273 15.90 -15.93 -0.41
N ASN A 274 15.72 -16.91 -1.29
CA ASN A 274 16.77 -17.89 -1.60
C ASN A 274 18.08 -17.23 -2.07
N ILE A 275 17.99 -16.07 -2.73
CA ILE A 275 19.16 -15.31 -3.21
C ILE A 275 19.93 -14.75 -2.01
N LEU A 276 19.24 -14.06 -1.10
CA LEU A 276 19.86 -13.53 0.11
C LEU A 276 20.43 -14.65 1.00
N THR A 277 19.66 -15.72 1.22
CA THR A 277 20.14 -16.89 1.97
C THR A 277 21.37 -17.50 1.31
N SER A 278 21.41 -17.61 -0.02
CA SER A 278 22.58 -18.12 -0.74
C SER A 278 23.79 -17.20 -0.62
N LEU A 279 23.61 -15.88 -0.57
CA LEU A 279 24.71 -14.93 -0.34
C LEU A 279 25.25 -15.04 1.08
N ILE A 280 24.37 -15.07 2.09
CA ILE A 280 24.76 -15.22 3.49
C ILE A 280 25.39 -16.59 3.76
N SER A 281 25.00 -17.63 3.03
CA SER A 281 25.55 -19.00 3.15
C SER A 281 27.06 -19.11 2.94
N GLN A 282 27.68 -18.08 2.34
CA GLN A 282 29.14 -18.00 2.16
C GLN A 282 29.89 -17.83 3.49
N SER A 283 29.25 -17.22 4.50
CA SER A 283 29.87 -16.95 5.81
C SER A 283 29.13 -17.62 6.96
N VAL A 284 27.80 -17.73 6.89
CA VAL A 284 26.96 -18.26 7.98
C VAL A 284 26.09 -19.39 7.45
N SER A 285 25.94 -20.49 8.20
CA SER A 285 25.09 -21.59 7.73
C SER A 285 23.63 -21.14 7.52
N PRO A 286 22.93 -21.66 6.48
CA PRO A 286 21.55 -21.25 6.21
C PRO A 286 20.61 -21.44 7.41
N THR A 287 20.82 -22.48 8.22
CA THR A 287 19.99 -22.76 9.40
C THR A 287 20.14 -21.68 10.47
N ILE A 288 21.35 -21.16 10.69
CA ILE A 288 21.61 -20.05 11.61
C ILE A 288 20.91 -18.80 11.09
N TRP A 289 21.08 -18.48 9.81
CA TRP A 289 20.45 -17.32 9.18
C TRP A 289 18.91 -17.39 9.27
N TYR A 290 18.30 -18.52 8.92
CA TYR A 290 16.85 -18.69 9.01
C TYR A 290 16.32 -18.52 10.44
N ARG A 291 17.02 -19.06 11.45
CA ARG A 291 16.64 -18.90 12.85
C ARG A 291 16.74 -17.44 13.29
N LEU A 292 17.78 -16.74 12.85
CA LEU A 292 17.96 -15.32 13.14
C LEU A 292 16.84 -14.47 12.51
N VAL A 293 16.56 -14.67 11.21
CA VAL A 293 15.48 -13.96 10.51
C VAL A 293 14.12 -14.27 11.14
N ALA A 294 13.86 -15.53 11.51
CA ALA A 294 12.62 -15.90 12.18
C ALA A 294 12.50 -15.22 13.55
N GLY A 295 13.54 -15.27 14.37
CA GLY A 295 13.59 -14.59 15.67
C GLY A 295 13.39 -13.09 15.56
N LEU A 296 14.07 -12.45 14.62
CA LEU A 296 13.90 -11.02 14.35
C LEU A 296 12.46 -10.70 13.93
N ASN A 297 11.89 -11.48 13.01
CA ASN A 297 10.52 -11.29 12.54
C ASN A 297 9.48 -11.46 13.65
N THR A 298 9.76 -12.24 14.71
CA THR A 298 8.87 -12.27 15.88
C THR A 298 8.89 -10.97 16.65
N GLN A 299 10.05 -10.32 16.79
CA GLN A 299 10.20 -9.03 17.47
C GLN A 299 9.63 -7.88 16.61
N LEU A 300 9.89 -7.89 15.31
CA LEU A 300 9.40 -6.86 14.38
C LEU A 300 7.86 -6.81 14.31
N ARG A 301 7.17 -7.95 14.49
CA ARG A 301 5.69 -7.99 14.58
C ARG A 301 5.12 -7.22 15.78
N LEU A 302 5.92 -7.00 16.82
CA LEU A 302 5.51 -6.25 18.01
C LEU A 302 5.71 -4.75 17.85
N VAL A 303 6.44 -4.32 16.81
CA VAL A 303 6.71 -2.91 16.53
C VAL A 303 5.46 -2.23 15.98
N ARG A 304 5.04 -1.14 16.63
CA ARG A 304 3.83 -0.39 16.25
C ARG A 304 4.18 0.99 15.71
N ARG A 305 3.55 1.35 14.59
CA ARG A 305 3.77 2.64 13.89
C ARG A 305 3.68 3.90 14.77
N GLY A 306 2.82 3.93 15.79
CA GLY A 306 2.66 5.11 16.66
C GLY A 306 3.70 5.25 17.78
N HIS A 307 4.44 4.18 18.10
CA HIS A 307 5.35 4.14 19.26
C HIS A 307 6.70 3.53 18.90
N LEU A 308 7.23 3.85 17.71
CA LEU A 308 8.43 3.24 17.14
C LEU A 308 9.64 3.30 18.07
N LYS A 309 9.92 4.47 18.68
CA LYS A 309 11.06 4.64 19.59
C LYS A 309 11.03 3.69 20.78
N THR A 310 9.86 3.41 21.35
CA THR A 310 9.73 2.49 22.47
C THR A 310 9.68 1.03 22.02
N THR A 311 9.02 0.74 20.89
CA THR A 311 8.82 -0.63 20.42
C THR A 311 10.02 -1.21 19.67
N PHE A 312 10.95 -0.37 19.18
CA PHE A 312 12.22 -0.84 18.62
C PHE A 312 13.27 -1.18 19.67
N ARG A 313 13.16 -0.71 20.92
CA ARG A 313 14.11 -1.07 21.98
C ARG A 313 14.22 -2.58 22.21
N PRO A 314 13.12 -3.34 22.31
CA PRO A 314 13.18 -4.80 22.37
C PRO A 314 13.87 -5.43 21.15
N VAL A 315 13.67 -4.86 19.96
CA VAL A 315 14.32 -5.35 18.72
C VAL A 315 15.83 -5.15 18.79
N ILE A 316 16.29 -3.95 19.16
CA ILE A 316 17.71 -3.63 19.33
C ILE A 316 18.34 -4.53 20.39
N SER A 317 17.69 -4.64 21.56
CA SER A 317 18.17 -5.51 22.64
C SER A 317 18.26 -6.96 22.21
N TRP A 318 17.29 -7.47 21.43
CA TRP A 318 17.33 -8.83 20.91
C TRP A 318 18.47 -9.02 19.88
N ILE A 319 18.70 -8.04 19.00
CA ILE A 319 19.83 -8.06 18.06
C ILE A 319 21.16 -8.11 18.83
N GLU A 320 21.34 -7.26 19.83
CA GLU A 320 22.57 -7.21 20.63
C GLU A 320 22.80 -8.48 21.46
N THR A 321 21.74 -9.06 22.03
CA THR A 321 21.87 -10.21 22.96
C THR A 321 21.85 -11.56 22.28
N HIS A 322 21.16 -11.72 21.14
CA HIS A 322 20.98 -13.01 20.46
C HIS A 322 21.53 -13.00 19.03
N GLY A 323 21.32 -11.91 18.28
CA GLY A 323 21.73 -11.80 16.87
C GLY A 323 23.25 -11.66 16.69
N ASN A 324 23.80 -10.57 17.20
CA ASN A 324 25.21 -10.20 17.07
C ASN A 324 26.18 -11.21 17.69
N PRO A 325 25.91 -11.85 18.84
CA PRO A 325 26.79 -12.90 19.34
C PRO A 325 26.86 -14.12 18.42
N THR A 326 25.74 -14.48 17.77
CA THR A 326 25.68 -15.61 16.84
C THR A 326 26.40 -15.30 15.52
N LEU A 327 26.26 -14.06 15.03
CA LEU A 327 26.88 -13.60 13.79
C LEU A 327 28.36 -13.21 13.98
N GLY A 328 28.73 -12.72 15.16
CA GLY A 328 30.10 -12.32 15.51
C GLY A 328 31.06 -13.50 15.47
N ALA A 329 30.60 -14.71 15.83
CA ALA A 329 31.36 -15.95 15.65
C ALA A 329 31.75 -16.23 14.18
N HIS A 330 31.08 -15.58 13.22
CA HIS A 330 31.32 -15.69 11.78
C HIS A 330 31.85 -14.36 11.18
N GLY A 331 32.31 -13.42 12.02
CA GLY A 331 32.88 -12.14 11.59
C GLY A 331 31.85 -11.15 11.01
N LEU A 332 30.57 -11.30 11.35
CA LEU A 332 29.49 -10.41 10.90
C LEU A 332 28.82 -9.73 12.10
N GLN A 333 28.46 -8.47 11.91
CA GLN A 333 27.64 -7.70 12.85
C GLN A 333 26.43 -7.14 12.12
N VAL A 334 25.30 -7.04 12.81
CA VAL A 334 24.06 -6.50 12.26
C VAL A 334 23.56 -5.39 13.16
N ASP A 335 23.35 -4.22 12.57
CA ASP A 335 22.84 -3.06 13.28
C ASP A 335 21.52 -2.59 12.65
N LEU A 336 20.63 -2.07 13.50
CA LEU A 336 19.39 -1.45 13.05
C LEU A 336 19.71 -0.11 12.39
N ALA A 337 19.28 0.06 11.16
CA ALA A 337 19.49 1.28 10.41
C ALA A 337 18.18 1.94 10.01
N PHE A 338 18.29 3.25 9.83
CA PHE A 338 17.25 4.10 9.31
C PHE A 338 17.70 4.64 7.97
N PHE A 339 17.04 4.19 6.91
CA PHE A 339 17.30 4.64 5.56
C PHE A 339 16.34 5.79 5.26
N GLN A 340 16.90 6.92 4.82
CA GLN A 340 16.13 8.01 4.23
C GLN A 340 16.38 8.01 2.72
N PRO A 341 15.69 7.13 1.99
CA PRO A 341 15.92 6.94 0.56
C PRO A 341 15.63 8.18 -0.28
N THR A 342 14.59 8.95 0.08
CA THR A 342 14.09 10.03 -0.77
C THR A 342 14.16 11.39 -0.06
N ALA A 343 14.39 12.45 -0.84
CA ALA A 343 14.30 13.84 -0.40
C ALA A 343 12.91 14.22 0.16
N CYS A 344 11.88 13.39 -0.09
CA CYS A 344 10.50 13.55 0.35
C CYS A 344 10.25 13.17 1.83
N GLY A 345 11.28 12.76 2.59
CA GLY A 345 11.16 12.45 4.01
C GLY A 345 10.48 11.11 4.33
N TYR A 346 10.31 10.22 3.34
CA TYR A 346 9.89 8.84 3.61
C TYR A 346 11.05 8.08 4.23
N CYS A 347 10.75 7.39 5.32
CA CYS A 347 11.75 6.77 6.16
C CYS A 347 11.51 5.27 6.22
N GLN A 348 12.54 4.50 5.88
CA GLN A 348 12.49 3.04 5.88
C GLN A 348 13.42 2.49 6.96
N PHE A 349 12.91 1.54 7.73
CA PHE A 349 13.72 0.82 8.70
C PHE A 349 14.30 -0.43 8.04
N GLY A 350 15.50 -0.79 8.45
CA GLY A 350 16.12 -2.04 8.02
C GLY A 350 17.33 -2.37 8.86
N LEU A 351 18.16 -3.25 8.33
CA LEU A 351 19.42 -3.68 8.93
C LEU A 351 20.56 -3.32 8.02
N VAL A 352 21.71 -3.01 8.62
CA VAL A 352 22.99 -3.00 7.91
C VAL A 352 23.81 -4.14 8.46
N VAL A 353 24.27 -5.02 7.57
CA VAL A 353 25.23 -6.07 7.88
C VAL A 353 26.63 -5.52 7.62
N ILE A 354 27.51 -5.62 8.60
CA ILE A 354 28.88 -5.09 8.59
C ILE A 354 29.86 -6.22 8.86
N ALA A 355 31.05 -6.15 8.28
CA ALA A 355 32.15 -7.04 8.65
C ALA A 355 32.74 -6.59 9.98
N VAL A 356 32.84 -7.49 10.95
CA VAL A 356 33.60 -7.20 12.18
C VAL A 356 35.07 -7.21 11.78
N LYS A 357 35.71 -6.03 11.78
CA LYS A 357 37.17 -5.96 11.70
C LYS A 357 37.73 -6.55 12.99
N ASP A 358 38.55 -7.58 12.86
CA ASP A 358 39.30 -8.14 13.98
C ASP A 358 40.24 -7.03 14.50
N GLU A 359 39.88 -6.38 15.60
CA GLU A 359 40.81 -5.54 16.36
C GLU A 359 41.83 -6.47 17.03
N GLY A 360 42.89 -6.83 16.29
CA GLY A 360 43.79 -7.87 16.82
C GLY A 360 45.08 -8.22 16.09
N VAL A 361 45.66 -7.38 15.21
CA VAL A 361 47.12 -7.45 14.91
C VAL A 361 47.64 -6.06 14.48
N PRO A 362 48.56 -5.42 15.23
CA PRO A 362 49.34 -4.29 14.73
C PRO A 362 50.61 -4.74 13.99
N ALA A 363 51.01 -3.92 13.00
CA ALA A 363 52.25 -3.94 12.20
C ALA A 363 52.32 -4.99 11.08
N ARG A 364 52.65 -4.62 9.84
CA ARG A 364 53.82 -3.79 9.48
C ARG A 364 53.49 -2.69 8.48
N PHE A 365 53.82 -1.46 8.85
CA PHE A 365 54.35 -0.48 7.91
C PHE A 365 55.58 -1.12 7.24
N GLU A 366 55.47 -1.52 5.98
CA GLU A 366 56.64 -1.64 5.13
C GLU A 366 57.07 -0.22 4.76
N GLY A 367 58.09 0.27 5.45
CA GLY A 367 58.85 1.43 5.00
C GLY A 367 59.52 1.07 3.69
N LEU A 368 59.09 1.71 2.60
CA LEU A 368 59.83 1.71 1.35
C LEU A 368 60.77 2.93 1.37
N ASP A 369 61.97 2.71 1.92
CA ASP A 369 63.12 3.53 1.59
C ASP A 369 63.48 3.31 0.12
N GLY A 370 63.75 4.42 -0.59
CA GLY A 370 64.60 4.42 -1.78
C GLY A 370 63.90 4.56 -3.12
N CYS A 371 63.71 5.81 -3.56
CA CYS A 371 64.11 6.15 -4.94
C CYS A 371 64.52 7.62 -5.07
N SER A 372 65.72 7.77 -5.62
CA SER A 372 66.50 8.97 -5.87
C SER A 372 65.78 10.00 -6.76
N SER A 373 65.91 11.27 -6.38
CA SER A 373 65.58 12.41 -7.25
C SER A 373 66.70 12.66 -8.24
N PRO A 374 66.44 12.89 -9.55
CA PRO A 374 67.43 13.41 -10.46
C PRO A 374 67.53 14.93 -10.30
N GLY A 375 68.77 15.42 -10.17
CA GLY A 375 69.08 16.82 -9.98
C GLY A 375 68.59 17.72 -11.11
N LYS A 376 68.15 18.93 -10.73
CA LYS A 376 68.07 20.09 -11.61
C LYS A 376 68.65 21.30 -10.87
N GLN A 377 69.83 21.73 -11.32
CA GLN A 377 70.28 23.11 -11.17
C GLN A 377 69.36 24.02 -11.99
N PRO A 378 69.12 25.25 -11.52
CA PRO A 378 69.68 26.36 -12.29
C PRO A 378 70.21 27.53 -11.43
N ARG A 379 71.33 28.08 -11.90
CA ARG A 379 71.96 29.39 -11.65
C ARG A 379 72.29 29.82 -10.22
#